data_AF-A0A496P332-F1
#
_entry.id   AF-A0A496P332-F1
#
_cell.length_a   1.000
_cell.length_b   1.000
_cell.length_c   1.000
_cell.angle_alpha   90.00
_cell.angle_beta   90.00
_cell.angle_gamma   90.00
#
_symmetry.space_group_name_H-M   'P 1'
#
loop_
_entity.id
_entity.type
_entity.pdbx_description
1 polymer ?
#
loop_
_entity_poly.entity_id
_entity_poly.type
_entity_poly.pdbx_seq_one_letter_code
_entity_poly.pdbx_strand_id
1 'polypeptide(L)'
;MPVPSSLSHAEYRDGMNDQIYLMNKNSWASIFENLEEQGVPATELASLRKYLTQETMTLKEAIQFLRSKSEDKDMILKMLFGEEQYHKFNFLPVSKFVLPVNKENAVKSGIIKAQDASLAENEIIINYEGSTMYKNELMMMDILANFDWKRPISFSSGGIYDSKNIFYLNDYLQFDGFNYRLVPIKTPEREDGDLGRVDADELYKVVKNFRWGNFKDLKVHYDETATSNIMNYRTSAGRAAEALALKGQKAKALEVLDLASREIPVEKYNDPRSVSAIIFGYIAAGEEQKGLKLAEQMKKDIFSEYDYYLSLSKREQNLLRRQMVTQPMLYSMVVQAVVNGYEIAGKKDKGYQYLVNSISVIDKRFDNFIKKLEMMGKEKAFEKSEEVQNITPFYQFLFPIMKPFDSTYEKEKTQKITQKVISVTE
;
A
#
# COMPACT_ATOMS: atom_id res chain seq x y z
N MET A 1 20.69 -0.18 22.17
CA MET A 1 21.87 -0.33 21.28
C MET A 1 21.38 -0.54 19.86
N PRO A 2 22.02 0.06 18.83
CA PRO A 2 21.66 -0.16 17.43
C PRO A 2 21.86 -1.64 17.02
N VAL A 3 21.24 -2.06 15.92
CA VAL A 3 21.59 -3.35 15.28
C VAL A 3 23.07 -3.25 14.86
N PRO A 4 23.92 -4.22 15.21
CA PRO A 4 25.32 -4.20 14.78
C PRO A 4 25.40 -4.16 13.25
N SER A 5 26.33 -3.38 12.72
CA SER A 5 26.64 -3.34 11.29
C SER A 5 27.86 -4.23 11.05
N SER A 6 27.83 -5.00 9.97
CA SER A 6 28.98 -5.79 9.52
C SER A 6 29.87 -5.01 8.53
N LEU A 7 29.43 -3.82 8.10
CA LEU A 7 30.16 -2.92 7.21
C LEU A 7 30.73 -1.72 7.97
N SER A 8 31.89 -1.25 7.54
CA SER A 8 32.52 -0.02 8.02
C SER A 8 31.92 1.20 7.35
N HIS A 9 32.08 2.37 7.96
CA HIS A 9 31.65 3.64 7.35
C HIS A 9 32.29 3.88 5.97
N ALA A 10 33.51 3.39 5.72
CA ALA A 10 34.18 3.52 4.43
C ALA A 10 33.47 2.75 3.30
N GLU A 11 32.81 1.63 3.63
CA GLU A 11 32.07 0.80 2.65
C GLU A 11 30.72 1.41 2.22
N TYR A 12 30.34 2.54 2.83
CA TYR A 12 29.18 3.35 2.46
C TYR A 12 29.56 4.68 1.78
N ARG A 13 30.85 5.00 1.65
CA ARG A 13 31.31 6.26 1.03
C ARG A 13 31.34 6.17 -0.49
N ASP A 14 31.30 7.34 -1.13
CA ASP A 14 31.36 7.41 -2.60
C ASP A 14 32.67 6.80 -3.11
N GLY A 15 32.59 6.04 -4.19
CA GLY A 15 33.69 5.24 -4.71
C GLY A 15 33.76 3.83 -4.14
N MET A 16 32.79 3.39 -3.33
CA MET A 16 32.67 2.03 -2.80
C MET A 16 31.21 1.60 -2.76
N ASN A 17 30.90 0.47 -3.40
CA ASN A 17 29.53 -0.04 -3.55
C ASN A 17 28.56 1.03 -4.09
N ASP A 18 29.03 1.89 -5.01
CA ASP A 18 28.21 2.95 -5.60
C ASP A 18 27.01 2.36 -6.36
N GLN A 19 27.20 1.15 -6.89
CA GLN A 19 26.17 0.31 -7.46
C GLN A 19 26.49 -1.16 -7.16
N ILE A 20 25.48 -1.93 -6.77
CA ILE A 20 25.57 -3.39 -6.63
C ILE A 20 24.60 -4.02 -7.63
N TYR A 21 25.13 -4.73 -8.63
CA TYR A 21 24.31 -5.45 -9.61
C TYR A 21 23.81 -6.79 -9.05
N LEU A 22 22.55 -7.15 -9.30
CA LEU A 22 21.99 -8.44 -8.88
C LEU A 22 21.97 -9.41 -10.06
N MET A 23 22.72 -10.50 -9.94
CA MET A 23 22.71 -11.60 -10.90
C MET A 23 21.54 -12.54 -10.63
N ASN A 24 21.12 -13.25 -11.66
CA ASN A 24 20.21 -14.39 -11.54
C ASN A 24 20.68 -15.56 -12.41
N LYS A 25 19.93 -16.66 -12.38
CA LYS A 25 20.24 -17.88 -13.15
C LYS A 25 20.46 -17.61 -14.65
N ASN A 26 19.65 -16.74 -15.25
CA ASN A 26 19.77 -16.42 -16.67
C ASN A 26 21.04 -15.59 -16.92
N SER A 27 21.36 -14.64 -16.05
CA SER A 27 22.63 -13.88 -16.12
C SER A 27 23.83 -14.82 -16.12
N TRP A 28 23.84 -15.83 -15.24
CA TRP A 28 24.92 -16.81 -15.20
C TRP A 28 24.96 -17.71 -16.43
N ALA A 29 23.82 -18.23 -16.87
CA ALA A 29 23.74 -19.07 -18.08
C ALA A 29 24.33 -18.34 -19.29
N SER A 30 23.92 -17.08 -19.53
CA SER A 30 24.44 -16.28 -20.62
C SER A 30 25.94 -15.99 -20.50
N ILE A 31 26.46 -15.74 -19.30
CA ILE A 31 27.90 -15.53 -19.10
C ILE A 31 28.69 -16.79 -19.45
N PHE A 32 28.29 -17.94 -18.92
CA PHE A 32 29.02 -19.18 -19.15
C PHE A 32 28.91 -19.66 -20.61
N GLU A 33 27.76 -19.50 -21.26
CA GLU A 33 27.58 -19.76 -22.69
C GLU A 33 28.52 -18.89 -23.54
N ASN A 34 28.55 -17.57 -23.29
CA ASN A 34 29.45 -16.66 -24.01
C ASN A 34 30.93 -17.01 -23.82
N LEU A 35 31.34 -17.43 -22.61
CA LEU A 35 32.72 -17.86 -22.34
C LEU A 35 33.07 -19.16 -23.09
N GLU A 36 32.14 -20.11 -23.14
CA GLU A 36 32.29 -21.35 -23.90
C GLU A 36 32.41 -21.08 -25.41
N GLU A 37 31.58 -20.19 -25.96
CA GLU A 37 31.66 -19.77 -27.37
C GLU A 37 32.99 -19.09 -27.72
N GLN A 38 33.57 -18.34 -26.77
CA GLN A 38 34.88 -17.70 -26.93
C GLN A 38 36.06 -18.66 -26.72
N GLY A 39 35.81 -19.94 -26.42
CA GLY A 39 36.84 -20.95 -26.18
C GLY A 39 37.58 -20.76 -24.87
N VAL A 40 37.00 -20.02 -23.91
CA VAL A 40 37.59 -19.81 -22.59
C VAL A 40 37.53 -21.12 -21.79
N PRO A 41 38.63 -21.56 -21.15
CA PRO A 41 38.67 -22.82 -20.42
C PRO A 41 37.58 -22.91 -19.34
N ALA A 42 36.99 -24.10 -19.17
CA ALA A 42 35.93 -24.32 -18.16
C ALA A 42 36.39 -24.09 -16.70
N THR A 43 37.70 -24.02 -16.47
CA THR A 43 38.32 -23.68 -15.18
C THR A 43 38.20 -22.20 -14.82
N GLU A 44 37.96 -21.32 -15.80
CA GLU A 44 37.68 -19.91 -15.53
C GLU A 44 36.33 -19.75 -14.83
N LEU A 45 36.28 -18.82 -13.88
CA LEU A 45 35.11 -18.56 -13.03
C LEU A 45 34.60 -19.78 -12.25
N ALA A 46 35.46 -20.76 -11.99
CA ALA A 46 35.08 -22.02 -11.33
C ALA A 46 34.39 -21.79 -9.97
N SER A 47 34.78 -20.76 -9.21
CA SER A 47 34.18 -20.47 -7.90
C SER A 47 32.74 -19.96 -7.99
N LEU A 48 32.32 -19.46 -9.16
CA LEU A 48 31.00 -18.89 -9.42
C LEU A 48 30.05 -19.84 -10.16
N ARG A 49 30.56 -20.94 -10.74
CA ARG A 49 29.74 -21.93 -11.47
C ARG A 49 28.58 -22.50 -10.65
N LYS A 50 28.71 -22.58 -9.32
CA LYS A 50 27.62 -23.05 -8.43
C LYS A 50 26.35 -22.22 -8.55
N TYR A 51 26.43 -20.95 -8.96
CA TYR A 51 25.26 -20.07 -9.10
C TYR A 51 24.44 -20.32 -10.39
N LEU A 52 24.85 -21.28 -11.22
CA LEU A 52 23.98 -21.86 -12.27
C LEU A 52 22.78 -22.61 -11.67
N THR A 53 22.94 -23.14 -10.46
CA THR A 53 21.89 -23.90 -9.76
C THR A 53 21.52 -23.32 -8.40
N GLN A 54 22.46 -22.68 -7.70
CA GLN A 54 22.19 -21.98 -6.45
C GLN A 54 21.54 -20.61 -6.72
N GLU A 55 20.24 -20.51 -6.45
CA GLU A 55 19.47 -19.27 -6.64
C GLU A 55 19.29 -18.43 -5.37
N THR A 56 19.72 -18.94 -4.21
CA THR A 56 19.52 -18.27 -2.91
C THR A 56 20.82 -18.17 -2.12
N MET A 57 20.88 -17.19 -1.23
CA MET A 57 21.87 -17.11 -0.15
C MET A 57 21.30 -16.35 1.04
N THR A 58 21.83 -16.58 2.23
CA THR A 58 21.48 -15.77 3.39
C THR A 58 21.99 -14.34 3.22
N LEU A 59 21.32 -13.38 3.88
CA LEU A 59 21.78 -11.98 3.89
C LEU A 59 23.21 -11.85 4.46
N LYS A 60 23.58 -12.72 5.40
CA LYS A 60 24.93 -12.77 5.97
C LYS A 60 25.96 -13.23 4.94
N GLU A 61 25.65 -14.25 4.14
CA GLU A 61 26.48 -14.69 3.03
C GLU A 61 26.59 -13.62 1.94
N ALA A 62 25.50 -12.89 1.67
CA ALA A 62 25.51 -11.77 0.73
C ALA A 62 26.49 -10.66 1.16
N ILE A 63 26.44 -10.22 2.42
CA ILE A 63 27.41 -9.26 2.96
C ILE A 63 28.84 -9.80 2.92
N GLN A 64 29.04 -11.08 3.23
CA GLN A 64 30.36 -11.71 3.14
C GLN A 64 30.87 -11.77 1.69
N PHE A 65 29.99 -12.06 0.72
CA PHE A 65 30.32 -12.05 -0.71
C PHE A 65 30.72 -10.64 -1.17
N LEU A 66 29.99 -9.60 -0.77
CA LEU A 66 30.32 -8.22 -1.14
C LEU A 66 31.73 -7.83 -0.67
N ARG A 67 32.16 -8.33 0.49
CA ARG A 67 33.48 -8.07 1.08
C ARG A 67 34.59 -8.98 0.54
N SER A 68 34.24 -10.09 -0.11
CA SER A 68 35.24 -11.01 -0.66
C SER A 68 35.96 -10.38 -1.85
N LYS A 69 37.22 -10.80 -2.02
CA LYS A 69 38.07 -10.46 -3.15
C LYS A 69 38.57 -11.76 -3.77
N SER A 70 38.48 -11.87 -5.08
CA SER A 70 38.91 -13.04 -5.85
C SER A 70 39.01 -12.66 -7.32
N GLU A 71 39.93 -13.28 -8.05
CA GLU A 71 40.13 -13.06 -9.49
C GLU A 71 38.83 -13.27 -10.28
N ASP A 72 38.08 -14.34 -9.99
CA ASP A 72 36.76 -14.61 -10.61
C ASP A 72 35.76 -13.45 -10.44
N LYS A 73 35.77 -12.82 -9.26
CA LYS A 73 34.85 -11.72 -8.95
C LYS A 73 35.28 -10.44 -9.66
N ASP A 74 36.59 -10.16 -9.68
CA ASP A 74 37.14 -9.00 -10.40
C ASP A 74 36.89 -9.13 -11.90
N MET A 75 37.01 -10.33 -12.47
CA MET A 75 36.67 -10.60 -13.86
C MET A 75 35.20 -10.26 -14.16
N ILE A 76 34.25 -10.72 -13.33
CA ILE A 76 32.84 -10.37 -13.51
C ILE A 76 32.59 -8.87 -13.36
N LEU A 77 33.22 -8.21 -12.37
CA LEU A 77 33.07 -6.77 -12.19
C LEU A 77 33.57 -5.99 -13.41
N LYS A 78 34.70 -6.38 -14.01
CA LYS A 78 35.22 -5.80 -15.24
C LYS A 78 34.30 -6.03 -16.43
N MET A 79 33.71 -7.22 -16.55
CA MET A 79 32.71 -7.51 -17.58
C MET A 79 31.45 -6.63 -17.45
N LEU A 80 31.00 -6.37 -16.22
CA LEU A 80 29.79 -5.59 -15.95
C LEU A 80 30.02 -4.07 -16.02
N PHE A 81 31.18 -3.59 -15.57
CA PHE A 81 31.42 -2.16 -15.32
C PHE A 81 32.65 -1.58 -16.03
N GLY A 82 33.40 -2.39 -16.78
CA GLY A 82 34.61 -1.98 -17.50
C GLY A 82 35.87 -1.93 -16.62
N GLU A 83 37.05 -1.92 -17.26
CA GLU A 83 38.36 -2.07 -16.60
C GLU A 83 38.74 -0.91 -15.67
N GLU A 84 38.31 0.33 -15.96
CA GLU A 84 38.86 1.51 -15.28
C GLU A 84 38.22 1.81 -13.92
N GLN A 85 36.96 1.41 -13.71
CA GLN A 85 36.20 1.85 -12.52
C GLN A 85 35.48 0.72 -11.78
N TYR A 86 35.69 -0.55 -12.15
CA TYR A 86 34.98 -1.68 -11.55
C TYR A 86 35.09 -1.75 -10.02
N HIS A 87 36.20 -1.28 -9.45
CA HIS A 87 36.44 -1.25 -8.00
C HIS A 87 35.42 -0.44 -7.19
N LYS A 88 34.72 0.51 -7.82
CA LYS A 88 33.68 1.32 -7.17
C LYS A 88 32.35 0.58 -7.04
N PHE A 89 32.20 -0.51 -7.78
CA PHE A 89 30.96 -1.27 -7.91
C PHE A 89 31.09 -2.65 -7.29
N ASN A 90 29.96 -3.31 -7.12
CA ASN A 90 29.90 -4.69 -6.67
C ASN A 90 28.83 -5.47 -7.43
N PHE A 91 28.74 -6.77 -7.19
CA PHE A 91 27.57 -7.55 -7.56
C PHE A 91 27.24 -8.54 -6.45
N LEU A 92 26.01 -9.05 -6.49
CA LEU A 92 25.59 -10.22 -5.75
C LEU A 92 25.22 -11.31 -6.76
N PRO A 93 25.61 -12.57 -6.50
CA PRO A 93 25.47 -13.63 -7.47
C PRO A 93 24.04 -14.19 -7.54
N VAL A 94 23.14 -13.72 -6.68
CA VAL A 94 21.72 -14.09 -6.66
C VAL A 94 20.87 -12.86 -6.33
N SER A 95 19.57 -12.93 -6.64
CA SER A 95 18.57 -11.92 -6.28
C SER A 95 17.57 -12.38 -5.22
N LYS A 96 17.69 -13.63 -4.72
CA LYS A 96 16.84 -14.17 -3.65
C LYS A 96 17.65 -14.33 -2.37
N PHE A 97 17.23 -13.66 -1.31
CA PHE A 97 17.92 -13.65 -0.03
C PHE A 97 17.12 -14.38 1.05
N VAL A 98 17.82 -15.02 1.98
CA VAL A 98 17.20 -15.72 3.11
C VAL A 98 17.52 -14.96 4.40
N LEU A 99 16.47 -14.63 5.16
CA LEU A 99 16.54 -14.13 6.53
C LEU A 99 16.12 -15.23 7.50
N PRO A 100 17.06 -15.86 8.22
CA PRO A 100 16.73 -16.87 9.23
C PRO A 100 15.88 -16.30 10.37
N VAL A 101 14.92 -17.07 10.86
CA VAL A 101 14.06 -16.67 11.99
C VAL A 101 14.50 -17.33 13.29
N ASN A 102 14.82 -16.52 14.29
CA ASN A 102 15.02 -16.98 15.65
C ASN A 102 13.72 -16.78 16.46
N LYS A 103 12.85 -17.79 16.46
CA LYS A 103 11.52 -17.72 17.10
C LYS A 103 11.61 -17.48 18.61
N GLU A 104 12.60 -18.08 19.28
CA GLU A 104 12.81 -17.89 20.72
C GLU A 104 13.14 -16.43 21.02
N ASN A 105 14.08 -15.83 20.29
CA ASN A 105 14.40 -14.40 20.45
C ASN A 105 13.21 -13.51 20.08
N ALA A 106 12.46 -13.84 19.03
CA ALA A 106 11.29 -13.07 18.61
C ALA A 106 10.20 -13.02 19.69
N VAL A 107 9.95 -14.13 20.38
CA VAL A 107 9.04 -14.19 21.53
C VAL A 107 9.63 -13.44 22.73
N LYS A 108 10.89 -13.71 23.08
CA LYS A 108 11.57 -13.14 24.25
C LYS A 108 11.68 -11.61 24.18
N SER A 109 11.87 -11.06 22.99
CA SER A 109 11.96 -9.61 22.75
C SER A 109 10.61 -8.93 22.52
N GLY A 110 9.51 -9.71 22.51
CA GLY A 110 8.16 -9.20 22.31
C GLY A 110 7.83 -8.78 20.88
N ILE A 111 8.60 -9.22 19.87
CA ILE A 111 8.28 -9.02 18.45
C ILE A 111 6.99 -9.77 18.09
N ILE A 112 6.84 -10.98 18.63
CA ILE A 112 5.60 -11.76 18.56
C ILE A 112 5.22 -12.28 19.94
N LYS A 113 3.94 -12.62 20.13
CA LYS A 113 3.46 -13.27 21.35
C LYS A 113 3.80 -14.76 21.34
N ALA A 114 3.97 -15.35 22.52
CA ALA A 114 4.24 -16.78 22.67
C ALA A 114 3.18 -17.67 21.98
N GLN A 115 1.90 -17.27 22.05
CA GLN A 115 0.80 -17.96 21.38
C GLN A 115 0.87 -17.92 19.84
N ASP A 116 1.60 -16.94 19.27
CA ASP A 116 1.75 -16.78 17.83
C ASP A 116 3.01 -17.50 17.31
N ALA A 117 3.83 -18.10 18.19
CA ALA A 117 5.09 -18.72 17.81
C ALA A 117 4.93 -19.86 16.80
N SER A 118 3.78 -20.54 16.80
CA SER A 118 3.46 -21.59 15.82
C SER A 118 3.14 -21.04 14.42
N LEU A 119 2.77 -19.76 14.31
CA LEU A 119 2.51 -19.09 13.04
C LEU A 119 3.79 -18.54 12.40
N ALA A 120 4.89 -18.47 13.18
CA ALA A 120 6.14 -17.92 12.70
C ALA A 120 6.82 -18.88 11.70
N GLU A 121 7.31 -18.34 10.60
CA GLU A 121 8.16 -19.05 9.63
C GLU A 121 9.52 -19.41 10.25
N ASN A 122 10.19 -20.42 9.70
CA ASN A 122 11.57 -20.73 10.08
C ASN A 122 12.60 -19.81 9.40
N GLU A 123 12.23 -19.29 8.23
CA GLU A 123 13.04 -18.38 7.42
C GLU A 123 12.13 -17.53 6.54
N ILE A 124 12.58 -16.33 6.20
CA ILE A 124 11.90 -15.43 5.28
C ILE A 124 12.72 -15.39 3.98
N ILE A 125 12.09 -15.79 2.87
CA ILE A 125 12.66 -15.66 1.53
C ILE A 125 12.28 -14.29 0.98
N ILE A 126 13.28 -13.49 0.67
CA ILE A 126 13.17 -12.15 0.11
C ILE A 126 13.52 -12.23 -1.38
N ASN A 127 12.54 -11.97 -2.24
CA ASN A 127 12.77 -11.86 -3.67
C ASN A 127 13.06 -10.39 -4.00
N TYR A 128 14.33 -10.04 -4.21
CA TYR A 128 14.70 -8.69 -4.60
C TYR A 128 14.41 -8.50 -6.09
N GLU A 129 13.47 -7.61 -6.42
CA GLU A 129 12.96 -7.45 -7.80
C GLU A 129 13.83 -6.53 -8.67
N GLY A 130 14.60 -5.62 -8.06
CA GLY A 130 15.50 -4.75 -8.78
C GLY A 130 16.73 -5.48 -9.34
N SER A 131 17.24 -5.04 -10.49
CA SER A 131 18.54 -5.50 -11.03
C SER A 131 19.73 -4.76 -10.41
N THR A 132 19.47 -3.71 -9.64
CA THR A 132 20.49 -2.87 -9.03
C THR A 132 20.09 -2.44 -7.62
N MET A 133 21.09 -2.44 -6.74
CA MET A 133 21.01 -2.00 -5.35
C MET A 133 21.97 -0.83 -5.12
N TYR A 134 21.48 0.18 -4.40
CA TYR A 134 22.24 1.34 -3.97
C TYR A 134 22.45 1.31 -2.44
N LYS A 135 23.06 2.37 -1.92
CA LYS A 135 23.52 2.43 -0.52
C LYS A 135 22.40 2.28 0.50
N ASN A 136 21.23 2.85 0.25
CA ASN A 136 20.08 2.75 1.15
C ASN A 136 19.60 1.28 1.29
N GLU A 137 19.60 0.51 0.20
CA GLU A 137 19.24 -0.90 0.26
C GLU A 137 20.38 -1.77 0.81
N LEU A 138 21.65 -1.44 0.53
CA LEU A 138 22.81 -2.09 1.16
C LEU A 138 22.79 -1.93 2.68
N MET A 139 22.42 -0.74 3.17
CA MET A 139 22.22 -0.51 4.61
C MET A 139 21.14 -1.42 5.18
N MET A 140 20.02 -1.60 4.47
CA MET A 140 18.95 -2.49 4.92
C MET A 140 19.40 -3.95 4.92
N MET A 141 20.08 -4.40 3.86
CA MET A 141 20.68 -5.73 3.79
C MET A 141 21.63 -5.99 4.97
N ASP A 142 22.50 -5.04 5.31
CA ASP A 142 23.44 -5.20 6.43
C ASP A 142 22.72 -5.24 7.78
N ILE A 143 21.71 -4.40 8.00
CA ILE A 143 20.86 -4.47 9.19
C ILE A 143 20.24 -5.87 9.32
N LEU A 144 19.63 -6.37 8.24
CA LEU A 144 18.96 -7.67 8.25
C LEU A 144 19.96 -8.85 8.37
N ALA A 145 21.16 -8.73 7.80
CA ALA A 145 22.24 -9.73 7.96
C ALA A 145 22.69 -9.91 9.42
N ASN A 146 22.51 -8.89 10.25
CA ASN A 146 22.85 -8.88 11.67
C ASN A 146 21.60 -8.97 12.58
N PHE A 147 20.43 -9.25 12.00
CA PHE A 147 19.15 -9.26 12.70
C PHE A 147 18.82 -10.65 13.28
N ASP A 148 19.15 -10.85 14.56
CA ASP A 148 18.87 -12.10 15.30
C ASP A 148 17.60 -11.99 16.17
N TRP A 149 16.61 -11.19 15.77
CA TRP A 149 15.29 -11.07 16.43
C TRP A 149 15.32 -10.69 17.92
N LYS A 150 16.41 -10.09 18.41
CA LYS A 150 16.57 -9.65 19.82
C LYS A 150 15.92 -8.28 20.11
N ARG A 151 15.39 -7.62 19.08
CA ARG A 151 14.70 -6.33 19.13
C ARG A 151 13.81 -6.17 17.89
N PRO A 152 12.74 -5.37 17.93
CA PRO A 152 11.95 -5.09 16.73
C PRO A 152 12.70 -4.18 15.75
N ILE A 153 12.46 -4.41 14.45
CA ILE A 153 12.69 -3.43 13.37
C ILE A 153 11.30 -2.92 12.98
N SER A 154 11.13 -1.60 12.93
CA SER A 154 9.89 -0.96 12.52
C SER A 154 10.13 0.04 11.40
N PHE A 155 9.22 0.07 10.45
CA PHE A 155 9.18 0.99 9.32
C PHE A 155 8.09 2.03 9.56
N SER A 156 8.37 3.30 9.24
CA SER A 156 7.34 4.34 9.33
C SER A 156 6.26 4.10 8.27
N SER A 157 5.00 4.41 8.59
CA SER A 157 3.91 4.28 7.61
C SER A 157 4.13 5.13 6.34
N GLY A 158 4.92 6.20 6.43
CA GLY A 158 5.29 7.02 5.27
C GLY A 158 6.38 6.43 4.39
N GLY A 159 7.06 5.35 4.81
CA GLY A 159 8.17 4.74 4.08
C GLY A 159 7.79 3.48 3.30
N ILE A 160 6.59 2.93 3.50
CA ILE A 160 6.15 1.63 2.96
C ILE A 160 5.48 1.70 1.57
N TYR A 161 5.45 2.87 0.94
CA TYR A 161 4.80 3.06 -0.37
C TYR A 161 5.53 2.36 -1.53
N ASP A 162 6.78 1.94 -1.31
CA ASP A 162 7.58 1.18 -2.25
C ASP A 162 8.18 -0.02 -1.52
N SER A 163 7.91 -1.22 -2.01
CA SER A 163 8.43 -2.47 -1.45
C SER A 163 9.95 -2.46 -1.30
N LYS A 164 10.67 -1.75 -2.19
CA LYS A 164 12.13 -1.60 -2.12
C LYS A 164 12.61 -0.94 -0.83
N ASN A 165 11.85 0.01 -0.28
CA ASN A 165 12.20 0.73 0.95
C ASN A 165 12.25 -0.18 2.19
N ILE A 166 11.46 -1.25 2.16
CA ILE A 166 11.41 -2.27 3.22
C ILE A 166 12.05 -3.58 2.78
N PHE A 167 12.87 -3.54 1.73
CA PHE A 167 13.58 -4.70 1.21
C PHE A 167 12.65 -5.87 0.86
N TYR A 168 11.50 -5.55 0.27
CA TYR A 168 10.48 -6.50 -0.19
C TYR A 168 9.90 -7.40 0.92
N LEU A 169 9.82 -6.88 2.15
CA LEU A 169 9.29 -7.57 3.33
C LEU A 169 7.79 -7.32 3.58
N ASN A 170 7.04 -6.86 2.56
CA ASN A 170 5.63 -6.46 2.65
C ASN A 170 4.76 -7.47 3.42
N ASP A 171 4.90 -8.76 3.07
CA ASP A 171 4.13 -9.85 3.66
C ASP A 171 4.49 -10.19 5.12
N TYR A 172 5.52 -9.57 5.69
CA TYR A 172 6.05 -9.90 7.02
C TYR A 172 5.92 -8.74 7.99
N LEU A 173 4.89 -7.91 7.81
CA LEU A 173 4.66 -6.73 8.64
C LEU A 173 3.50 -6.94 9.60
N GLN A 174 3.60 -6.33 10.78
CA GLN A 174 2.50 -6.08 11.69
C GLN A 174 2.28 -4.57 11.82
N PHE A 175 1.04 -4.14 11.66
CA PHE A 175 0.67 -2.74 11.82
C PHE A 175 0.42 -2.40 13.30
N ASP A 176 1.29 -1.55 13.83
CA ASP A 176 1.25 -1.07 15.22
C ASP A 176 0.74 0.39 15.31
N GLY A 177 0.05 0.87 14.28
CA GLY A 177 -0.64 2.16 14.23
C GLY A 177 0.10 3.26 13.45
N PHE A 178 1.26 3.70 13.96
CA PHE A 178 2.12 4.68 13.24
C PHE A 178 3.31 4.07 12.52
N ASN A 179 3.50 2.76 12.69
CA ASN A 179 4.61 2.02 12.13
C ASN A 179 4.19 0.59 11.81
N TYR A 180 5.00 -0.03 10.97
CA TYR A 180 4.91 -1.42 10.60
C TYR A 180 6.11 -2.14 11.16
N ARG A 181 5.90 -3.06 12.09
CA ARG A 181 6.95 -3.87 12.70
C ARG A 181 7.18 -5.13 11.88
N LEU A 182 8.45 -5.44 11.60
CA LEU A 182 8.84 -6.72 10.98
C LEU A 182 8.56 -7.87 11.96
N VAL A 183 7.75 -8.84 11.53
CA VAL A 183 7.37 -10.04 12.26
C VAL A 183 7.57 -11.28 11.39
N PRO A 184 7.91 -12.45 11.94
CA PRO A 184 8.17 -13.65 11.14
C PRO A 184 6.88 -14.38 10.72
N ILE A 185 5.76 -13.68 10.56
CA ILE A 185 4.44 -14.28 10.31
C ILE A 185 3.93 -13.76 8.98
N LYS A 186 3.81 -14.66 8.00
CA LYS A 186 3.40 -14.30 6.65
C LYS A 186 1.93 -13.89 6.62
N THR A 187 1.70 -12.65 6.21
CA THR A 187 0.39 -12.04 6.03
C THR A 187 0.39 -11.29 4.70
N PRO A 188 -0.12 -11.91 3.61
CA PRO A 188 -0.19 -11.25 2.31
C PRO A 188 -1.00 -9.96 2.37
N GLU A 189 -0.60 -8.98 1.56
CA GLU A 189 -1.39 -7.77 1.35
C GLU A 189 -2.79 -8.13 0.83
N ARG A 190 -3.81 -7.46 1.37
CA ARG A 190 -5.20 -7.66 0.97
C ARG A 190 -5.46 -7.01 -0.39
N GLU A 191 -6.49 -7.49 -1.11
CA GLU A 191 -6.90 -6.91 -2.40
C GLU A 191 -7.27 -5.42 -2.33
N ASP A 192 -7.68 -4.94 -1.15
CA ASP A 192 -7.97 -3.53 -0.88
C ASP A 192 -6.73 -2.69 -0.53
N GLY A 193 -5.53 -3.29 -0.59
CA GLY A 193 -4.24 -2.66 -0.32
C GLY A 193 -3.90 -2.56 1.17
N ASP A 194 -4.67 -3.20 2.05
CA ASP A 194 -4.35 -3.19 3.48
C ASP A 194 -3.15 -4.12 3.78
N LEU A 195 -2.07 -3.51 4.26
CA LEU A 195 -0.79 -4.15 4.49
C LEU A 195 -0.61 -4.59 5.95
N GLY A 196 0.03 -5.74 6.14
CA GLY A 196 0.47 -6.27 7.42
C GLY A 196 -0.66 -6.74 8.33
N ARG A 197 -0.35 -7.70 9.22
CA ARG A 197 -1.30 -8.19 10.23
C ARG A 197 -1.62 -7.13 11.27
N VAL A 198 -2.75 -7.29 11.95
CA VAL A 198 -3.12 -6.48 13.11
C VAL A 198 -3.28 -7.38 14.32
N ASP A 199 -2.59 -7.05 15.41
CA ASP A 199 -2.91 -7.60 16.73
C ASP A 199 -3.97 -6.71 17.41
N ALA A 200 -5.19 -7.21 17.50
CA ALA A 200 -6.34 -6.44 17.99
C ALA A 200 -6.13 -5.86 19.41
N ASP A 201 -5.54 -6.65 20.32
CA ASP A 201 -5.39 -6.25 21.72
C ASP A 201 -4.22 -5.29 21.92
N GLU A 202 -3.13 -5.44 21.16
CA GLU A 202 -2.00 -4.49 21.18
C GLU A 202 -2.39 -3.17 20.53
N LEU A 203 -2.96 -3.19 19.33
CA LEU A 203 -3.32 -1.96 18.61
C LEU A 203 -4.39 -1.16 19.37
N TYR A 204 -5.35 -1.84 20.01
CA TYR A 204 -6.30 -1.22 20.94
C TYR A 204 -5.59 -0.41 22.05
N LYS A 205 -4.60 -1.02 22.71
CA LYS A 205 -3.83 -0.36 23.78
C LYS A 205 -3.02 0.81 23.21
N VAL A 206 -2.43 0.65 22.04
CA VAL A 206 -1.65 1.70 21.38
C VAL A 206 -2.54 2.91 21.07
N VAL A 207 -3.68 2.70 20.41
CA VAL A 207 -4.63 3.77 20.05
C VAL A 207 -5.14 4.52 21.29
N LYS A 208 -5.46 3.80 22.37
CA LYS A 208 -5.91 4.43 23.62
C LYS A 208 -4.86 5.31 24.30
N ASN A 209 -3.58 5.05 24.05
CA ASN A 209 -2.47 5.78 24.64
C ASN A 209 -1.90 6.87 23.70
N PHE A 210 -2.52 7.09 22.54
CA PHE A 210 -2.14 8.17 21.65
C PHE A 210 -2.30 9.55 22.30
N ARG A 211 -1.39 10.45 21.92
CA ARG A 211 -1.54 11.89 22.13
C ARG A 211 -2.15 12.48 20.87
N TRP A 212 -3.42 12.87 20.94
CA TRP A 212 -4.22 13.24 19.76
C TRP A 212 -4.03 14.68 19.25
N GLY A 213 -2.96 15.36 19.66
CA GLY A 213 -2.60 16.67 19.11
C GLY A 213 -3.58 17.83 19.36
N ASN A 214 -4.67 17.63 20.12
CA ASN A 214 -5.74 18.61 20.44
C ASN A 214 -6.64 19.02 19.25
N PHE A 215 -6.78 18.17 18.22
CA PHE A 215 -7.67 18.45 17.08
C PHE A 215 -9.14 18.72 17.47
N LYS A 216 -9.59 18.27 18.64
CA LYS A 216 -10.94 18.55 19.17
C LYS A 216 -11.24 20.03 19.44
N ASP A 217 -10.21 20.86 19.64
CA ASP A 217 -10.43 22.31 19.72
C ASP A 217 -10.53 22.90 18.31
N LEU A 218 -11.76 23.07 17.84
CA LEU A 218 -12.06 23.57 16.51
C LEU A 218 -11.57 25.01 16.28
N LYS A 219 -11.18 25.75 17.32
CA LYS A 219 -10.60 27.10 17.21
C LYS A 219 -9.11 27.09 16.86
N VAL A 220 -8.41 25.97 17.06
CA VAL A 220 -6.97 25.86 16.78
C VAL A 220 -6.74 25.67 15.29
N HIS A 221 -5.84 26.48 14.71
CA HIS A 221 -5.39 26.28 13.34
C HIS A 221 -4.25 25.25 13.30
N TYR A 222 -4.31 24.35 12.31
CA TYR A 222 -3.27 23.38 12.02
C TYR A 222 -2.89 23.52 10.56
N ASP A 223 -1.59 23.43 10.26
CA ASP A 223 -1.11 23.43 8.89
C ASP A 223 -1.45 22.12 8.15
N GLU A 224 -1.15 22.07 6.85
CA GLU A 224 -1.38 20.90 6.00
C GLU A 224 -0.60 19.66 6.45
N THR A 225 0.57 19.84 7.06
CA THR A 225 1.40 18.72 7.55
C THR A 225 0.78 18.09 8.79
N ALA A 226 0.29 18.90 9.73
CA ALA A 226 -0.39 18.41 10.91
C ALA A 226 -1.73 17.74 10.54
N THR A 227 -2.48 18.33 9.61
CA THR A 227 -3.78 17.77 9.19
C THR A 227 -3.65 16.50 8.35
N SER A 228 -2.63 16.37 7.49
CA SER A 228 -2.38 15.12 6.75
C SER A 228 -2.09 13.93 7.67
N ASN A 229 -1.44 14.16 8.81
CA ASN A 229 -1.16 13.13 9.81
C ASN A 229 -2.41 12.57 10.53
N ILE A 230 -3.56 13.24 10.45
CA ILE A 230 -4.85 12.75 10.98
C ILE A 230 -5.19 11.37 10.40
N MET A 231 -4.82 11.13 9.13
CA MET A 231 -5.08 9.87 8.46
C MET A 231 -4.54 8.69 9.26
N ASN A 232 -3.30 8.76 9.74
CA ASN A 232 -2.68 7.71 10.54
C ASN A 232 -3.42 7.44 11.85
N TYR A 233 -3.91 8.48 12.55
CA TYR A 233 -4.69 8.32 13.78
C TYR A 233 -6.00 7.57 13.55
N ARG A 234 -6.77 8.00 12.54
CA ARG A 234 -8.08 7.40 12.23
C ARG A 234 -7.94 6.01 11.61
N THR A 235 -6.97 5.80 10.73
CA THR A 235 -6.66 4.47 10.19
C THR A 235 -6.24 3.51 11.30
N SER A 236 -5.42 3.95 12.27
CA SER A 236 -5.08 3.15 13.45
C SER A 236 -6.32 2.73 14.25
N ALA A 237 -7.21 3.68 14.54
CA ALA A 237 -8.45 3.40 15.27
C ALA A 237 -9.39 2.49 14.47
N GLY A 238 -9.53 2.71 13.16
CA GLY A 238 -10.35 1.90 12.27
C GLY A 238 -9.86 0.46 12.16
N ARG A 239 -8.56 0.25 11.92
CA ARG A 239 -7.94 -1.09 11.87
C ARG A 239 -7.98 -1.80 13.22
N ALA A 240 -7.82 -1.07 14.33
CA ALA A 240 -8.04 -1.63 15.67
C ALA A 240 -9.48 -2.10 15.84
N ALA A 241 -10.45 -1.27 15.46
CA ALA A 241 -11.86 -1.59 15.56
C ALA A 241 -12.26 -2.79 14.70
N GLU A 242 -11.72 -2.89 13.48
CA GLU A 242 -11.88 -4.04 12.59
C GLU A 242 -11.43 -5.34 13.25
N ALA A 243 -10.17 -5.37 13.70
CA ALA A 243 -9.58 -6.56 14.30
C ALA A 243 -10.31 -6.96 15.60
N LEU A 244 -10.75 -5.98 16.38
CA LEU A 244 -11.57 -6.21 17.57
C LEU A 244 -12.97 -6.74 17.21
N ALA A 245 -13.61 -6.20 16.18
CA ALA A 245 -14.94 -6.63 15.73
C ALA A 245 -14.90 -8.08 15.20
N LEU A 246 -13.88 -8.42 14.40
CA LEU A 246 -13.63 -9.79 13.92
C LEU A 246 -13.41 -10.78 15.08
N LYS A 247 -12.78 -10.33 16.18
CA LYS A 247 -12.62 -11.12 17.41
C LYS A 247 -13.88 -11.13 18.30
N GLY A 248 -14.98 -10.50 17.87
CA GLY A 248 -16.23 -10.38 18.62
C GLY A 248 -16.20 -9.34 19.76
N GLN A 249 -15.11 -8.59 19.92
CA GLN A 249 -14.93 -7.59 20.98
C GLN A 249 -15.51 -6.21 20.59
N LYS A 250 -16.80 -6.20 20.21
CA LYS A 250 -17.48 -5.01 19.66
C LYS A 250 -17.45 -3.80 20.60
N ALA A 251 -17.58 -4.00 21.91
CA ALA A 251 -17.52 -2.90 22.88
C ALA A 251 -16.18 -2.14 22.85
N LYS A 252 -15.05 -2.87 22.75
CA LYS A 252 -13.73 -2.23 22.61
C LYS A 252 -13.55 -1.56 21.25
N ALA A 253 -14.12 -2.14 20.19
CA ALA A 253 -14.10 -1.54 18.86
C ALA A 253 -14.81 -0.17 18.87
N LEU A 254 -15.99 -0.10 19.48
CA LEU A 254 -16.72 1.16 19.64
C LEU A 254 -15.96 2.18 20.49
N GLU A 255 -15.29 1.74 21.55
CA GLU A 255 -14.50 2.62 22.41
C GLU A 255 -13.40 3.37 21.64
N VAL A 256 -12.64 2.68 20.77
CA VAL A 256 -11.58 3.33 19.99
C VAL A 256 -12.12 4.22 18.86
N LEU A 257 -13.26 3.84 18.26
CA LEU A 257 -13.93 4.65 17.24
C LEU A 257 -14.50 5.95 17.82
N ASP A 258 -15.17 5.85 18.98
CA ASP A 258 -15.73 7.00 19.69
C ASP A 258 -14.61 7.90 20.23
N LEU A 259 -13.48 7.33 20.69
CA LEU A 259 -12.28 8.09 21.04
C LEU A 259 -11.75 8.89 19.84
N ALA A 260 -11.54 8.24 18.69
CA ALA A 260 -11.01 8.90 17.50
C ALA A 260 -11.94 9.99 16.97
N SER A 261 -13.26 9.74 16.97
CA SER A 261 -14.27 10.69 16.52
C SER A 261 -14.39 11.91 17.44
N ARG A 262 -14.21 11.71 18.76
CA ARG A 262 -14.19 12.81 19.74
C ARG A 262 -12.92 13.64 19.64
N GLU A 263 -11.77 12.99 19.52
CA GLU A 263 -10.48 13.69 19.50
C GLU A 263 -10.19 14.36 18.16
N ILE A 264 -10.77 13.85 17.06
CA ILE A 264 -10.65 14.42 15.71
C ILE A 264 -12.05 14.57 15.10
N PRO A 265 -12.76 15.68 15.37
CA PRO A 265 -14.13 15.87 14.91
C PRO A 265 -14.22 16.01 13.39
N VAL A 266 -15.17 15.28 12.79
CA VAL A 266 -15.43 15.34 11.34
C VAL A 266 -15.96 16.69 10.87
N GLU A 267 -16.53 17.50 11.77
CA GLU A 267 -17.02 18.86 11.46
C GLU A 267 -15.94 19.74 10.81
N LYS A 268 -14.68 19.59 11.24
CA LYS A 268 -13.55 20.34 10.73
C LYS A 268 -12.58 19.49 9.90
N TYR A 269 -12.45 18.21 10.23
CA TYR A 269 -11.52 17.30 9.57
C TYR A 269 -12.31 16.20 8.86
N ASN A 270 -12.93 16.53 7.72
CA ASN A 270 -13.84 15.64 6.98
C ASN A 270 -13.17 14.88 5.83
N ASP A 271 -11.85 14.66 5.85
CA ASP A 271 -11.17 13.94 4.77
C ASP A 271 -11.71 12.49 4.60
N PRO A 272 -12.39 12.18 3.47
CA PRO A 272 -13.05 10.88 3.27
C PRO A 272 -12.09 9.70 3.34
N ARG A 273 -10.81 9.89 3.00
CA ARG A 273 -9.78 8.83 3.06
C ARG A 273 -9.62 8.28 4.48
N SER A 274 -9.70 9.17 5.47
CA SER A 274 -9.57 8.80 6.89
C SER A 274 -10.90 8.47 7.56
N VAL A 275 -11.99 9.15 7.17
CA VAL A 275 -13.32 8.94 7.75
C VAL A 275 -13.92 7.61 7.31
N SER A 276 -13.58 7.11 6.11
CA SER A 276 -14.02 5.80 5.62
C SER A 276 -13.65 4.65 6.57
N ALA A 277 -12.47 4.68 7.18
CA ALA A 277 -12.08 3.68 8.19
C ALA A 277 -12.97 3.71 9.45
N ILE A 278 -13.43 4.90 9.85
CA ILE A 278 -14.34 5.09 10.99
C ILE A 278 -15.78 4.64 10.63
N ILE A 279 -16.25 4.97 9.43
CA ILE A 279 -17.56 4.53 8.91
C ILE A 279 -17.65 3.00 8.92
N PHE A 280 -16.65 2.36 8.30
CA PHE A 280 -16.52 0.92 8.25
C PHE A 280 -16.53 0.31 9.67
N GLY A 281 -15.69 0.82 10.57
CA GLY A 281 -15.57 0.33 11.93
C GLY A 281 -16.89 0.40 12.70
N TYR A 282 -17.64 1.50 12.59
CA TYR A 282 -18.94 1.62 13.27
C TYR A 282 -19.94 0.57 12.80
N ILE A 283 -20.05 0.35 11.49
CA ILE A 283 -20.99 -0.63 10.93
C ILE A 283 -20.57 -2.05 11.32
N ALA A 284 -19.28 -2.38 11.20
CA ALA A 284 -18.74 -3.69 11.58
C ALA A 284 -18.94 -3.99 13.09
N ALA A 285 -18.82 -2.97 13.94
CA ALA A 285 -19.06 -3.08 15.38
C ALA A 285 -20.55 -3.07 15.78
N GLY A 286 -21.47 -2.87 14.83
CA GLY A 286 -22.92 -2.92 15.04
C GLY A 286 -23.63 -1.57 15.20
N GLU A 287 -22.90 -0.46 15.19
CA GLU A 287 -23.42 0.92 15.26
C GLU A 287 -23.75 1.45 13.85
N GLU A 288 -24.66 0.76 13.17
CA GLU A 288 -25.05 1.02 11.77
C GLU A 288 -25.44 2.49 11.53
N GLN A 289 -26.25 3.06 12.42
CA GLN A 289 -26.75 4.44 12.29
C GLN A 289 -25.63 5.49 12.36
N LYS A 290 -24.63 5.29 13.24
CA LYS A 290 -23.48 6.21 13.33
C LYS A 290 -22.67 6.18 12.03
N GLY A 291 -22.36 4.99 11.53
CA GLY A 291 -21.61 4.81 10.29
C GLY A 291 -22.33 5.40 9.08
N LEU A 292 -23.62 5.11 8.92
CA LEU A 292 -24.43 5.65 7.81
C LEU A 292 -24.55 7.17 7.86
N LYS A 293 -24.73 7.77 9.04
CA LYS A 293 -24.81 9.23 9.18
C LYS A 293 -23.52 9.90 8.71
N LEU A 294 -22.35 9.34 9.06
CA LEU A 294 -21.06 9.83 8.58
C LEU A 294 -20.93 9.66 7.06
N ALA A 295 -21.30 8.50 6.52
CA ALA A 295 -21.23 8.21 5.10
C ALA A 295 -22.09 9.16 4.26
N GLU A 296 -23.33 9.44 4.68
CA GLU A 296 -24.20 10.39 4.00
C GLU A 296 -23.65 11.81 4.02
N GLN A 297 -23.07 12.24 5.15
CA GLN A 297 -22.42 13.54 5.23
C GLN A 297 -21.23 13.64 4.27
N MET A 298 -20.35 12.63 4.24
CA MET A 298 -19.18 12.63 3.34
C MET A 298 -19.61 12.64 1.86
N LYS A 299 -20.59 11.82 1.46
CA LYS A 299 -21.10 11.82 0.09
C LYS A 299 -21.68 13.18 -0.31
N LYS A 300 -22.40 13.85 0.60
CA LYS A 300 -22.95 15.18 0.36
C LYS A 300 -21.84 16.24 0.17
N ASP A 301 -20.82 16.21 1.02
CA ASP A 301 -19.69 17.13 0.96
C ASP A 301 -18.91 16.94 -0.34
N ILE A 302 -18.60 15.70 -0.70
CA ILE A 302 -17.94 15.32 -1.96
C ILE A 302 -18.69 15.87 -3.17
N PHE A 303 -20.01 15.70 -3.22
CA PHE A 303 -20.81 16.23 -4.32
C PHE A 303 -20.84 17.76 -4.35
N SER A 304 -20.92 18.40 -3.18
CA SER A 304 -20.92 19.86 -3.09
C SER A 304 -19.59 20.44 -3.56
N GLU A 305 -18.47 19.80 -3.22
CA GLU A 305 -17.13 20.18 -3.69
C GLU A 305 -16.95 19.92 -5.19
N TYR A 306 -17.43 18.78 -5.68
CA TYR A 306 -17.39 18.45 -7.10
C TYR A 306 -18.22 19.42 -7.96
N ASP A 307 -19.44 19.74 -7.51
CA ASP A 307 -20.32 20.69 -8.17
C ASP A 307 -19.73 22.11 -8.15
N TYR A 308 -19.04 22.48 -7.06
CA TYR A 308 -18.26 23.72 -7.01
C TYR A 308 -17.17 23.74 -8.09
N TYR A 309 -16.34 22.70 -8.21
CA TYR A 309 -15.30 22.65 -9.26
C TYR A 309 -15.89 22.73 -10.67
N LEU A 310 -17.01 22.07 -10.92
CA LEU A 310 -17.71 22.13 -12.21
C LEU A 310 -18.26 23.52 -12.53
N SER A 311 -18.56 24.34 -11.52
CA SER A 311 -19.05 25.71 -11.68
C SER A 311 -17.95 26.73 -12.04
N LEU A 312 -16.68 26.37 -11.83
CA LEU A 312 -15.53 27.24 -12.12
C LEU A 312 -15.27 27.36 -13.63
N SER A 313 -14.49 28.37 -14.01
CA SER A 313 -14.03 28.52 -15.41
C SER A 313 -13.15 27.34 -15.83
N LYS A 314 -13.05 27.08 -17.15
CA LYS A 314 -12.18 26.00 -17.66
C LYS A 314 -10.71 26.16 -17.26
N ARG A 315 -10.23 27.41 -17.14
CA ARG A 315 -8.88 27.70 -16.65
C ARG A 315 -8.70 27.24 -15.20
N GLU A 316 -9.66 27.54 -14.33
CA GLU A 316 -9.62 27.15 -12.92
C GLU A 316 -9.80 25.63 -12.75
N GLN A 317 -10.70 25.01 -13.52
CA GLN A 317 -10.83 23.54 -13.56
C GLN A 317 -9.50 22.87 -13.91
N ASN A 318 -8.74 23.42 -14.86
CA ASN A 318 -7.42 22.89 -15.21
C ASN A 318 -6.40 23.06 -14.08
N LEU A 319 -6.41 24.19 -13.37
CA LEU A 319 -5.53 24.42 -12.22
C LEU A 319 -5.86 23.50 -11.03
N LEU A 320 -7.14 23.20 -10.83
CA LEU A 320 -7.66 22.36 -9.73
C LEU A 320 -7.99 20.93 -10.17
N ARG A 321 -7.47 20.51 -11.34
CA ARG A 321 -7.82 19.23 -11.97
C ARG A 321 -7.61 18.06 -11.02
N ARG A 322 -6.50 18.06 -10.27
CA ARG A 322 -6.17 17.00 -9.31
C ARG A 322 -7.25 16.85 -8.24
N GLN A 323 -7.67 17.95 -7.63
CA GLN A 323 -8.71 17.97 -6.60
C GLN A 323 -10.05 17.50 -7.16
N MET A 324 -10.40 18.00 -8.35
CA MET A 324 -11.65 17.64 -9.02
C MET A 324 -11.73 16.14 -9.39
N VAL A 325 -10.71 15.60 -10.05
CA VAL A 325 -10.72 14.18 -10.50
C VAL A 325 -10.57 13.18 -9.35
N THR A 326 -10.21 13.65 -8.15
CA THR A 326 -10.12 12.83 -6.94
C THR A 326 -11.50 12.57 -6.33
N GLN A 327 -12.48 13.46 -6.52
CA GLN A 327 -13.81 13.34 -5.89
C GLN A 327 -14.56 12.02 -6.21
N PRO A 328 -14.57 11.51 -7.46
CA PRO A 328 -15.15 10.21 -7.77
C PRO A 328 -14.53 9.04 -6.99
N MET A 329 -13.22 9.07 -6.78
CA MET A 329 -12.51 8.06 -5.99
C MET A 329 -12.85 8.19 -4.50
N LEU A 330 -12.95 9.42 -3.96
CA LEU A 330 -13.37 9.62 -2.57
C LEU A 330 -14.80 9.13 -2.33
N TYR A 331 -15.69 9.32 -3.32
CA TYR A 331 -17.05 8.79 -3.27
C TYR A 331 -17.05 7.26 -3.17
N SER A 332 -16.25 6.58 -4.01
CA SER A 332 -16.17 5.13 -3.98
C SER A 332 -15.57 4.60 -2.68
N MET A 333 -14.59 5.29 -2.07
CA MET A 333 -14.04 4.92 -0.76
C MET A 333 -15.11 4.91 0.33
N VAL A 334 -15.97 5.93 0.37
CA VAL A 334 -17.09 6.00 1.33
C VAL A 334 -18.09 4.88 1.08
N VAL A 335 -18.38 4.57 -0.19
CA VAL A 335 -19.28 3.47 -0.54
C VAL A 335 -18.69 2.11 -0.16
N GLN A 336 -17.42 1.86 -0.49
CA GLN A 336 -16.69 0.65 -0.15
C GLN A 336 -16.68 0.43 1.37
N ALA A 337 -16.43 1.48 2.16
CA ALA A 337 -16.42 1.38 3.61
C ALA A 337 -17.75 0.87 4.20
N VAL A 338 -18.88 1.32 3.65
CA VAL A 338 -20.20 0.84 4.07
C VAL A 338 -20.45 -0.60 3.61
N VAL A 339 -20.09 -0.92 2.36
CA VAL A 339 -20.24 -2.27 1.80
C VAL A 339 -19.42 -3.28 2.62
N ASN A 340 -18.14 -3.00 2.85
CA ASN A 340 -17.25 -3.84 3.67
C ASN A 340 -17.75 -3.94 5.11
N GLY A 341 -18.26 -2.84 5.68
CA GLY A 341 -18.78 -2.85 7.04
C GLY A 341 -19.96 -3.80 7.20
N TYR A 342 -20.85 -3.84 6.20
CA TYR A 342 -21.94 -4.81 6.16
C TYR A 342 -21.47 -6.23 5.90
N GLU A 343 -20.45 -6.43 5.06
CA GLU A 343 -19.87 -7.75 4.81
C GLU A 343 -19.29 -8.36 6.08
N ILE A 344 -18.47 -7.61 6.82
CA ILE A 344 -17.93 -8.04 8.14
C ILE A 344 -19.04 -8.29 9.15
N ALA A 345 -20.12 -7.52 9.10
CA ALA A 345 -21.29 -7.74 9.95
C ALA A 345 -22.17 -8.93 9.52
N GLY A 346 -21.81 -9.66 8.45
CA GLY A 346 -22.58 -10.79 7.93
C GLY A 346 -23.89 -10.38 7.22
N LYS A 347 -24.00 -9.12 6.77
CA LYS A 347 -25.19 -8.51 6.18
C LYS A 347 -24.97 -8.12 4.71
N LYS A 348 -24.42 -9.04 3.90
CA LYS A 348 -24.01 -8.78 2.50
C LYS A 348 -25.12 -8.15 1.64
N ASP A 349 -26.38 -8.54 1.82
CA ASP A 349 -27.53 -7.96 1.10
C ASP A 349 -27.72 -6.47 1.38
N LYS A 350 -27.48 -6.01 2.62
CA LYS A 350 -27.53 -4.58 2.96
C LYS A 350 -26.39 -3.82 2.28
N GLY A 351 -25.20 -4.43 2.21
CA GLY A 351 -24.06 -3.88 1.47
C GLY A 351 -24.39 -3.69 0.00
N TYR A 352 -24.93 -4.73 -0.65
CA TYR A 352 -25.39 -4.65 -2.03
C TYR A 352 -26.44 -3.56 -2.25
N GLN A 353 -27.48 -3.51 -1.41
CA GLN A 353 -28.52 -2.48 -1.52
C GLN A 353 -27.97 -1.06 -1.34
N TYR A 354 -27.02 -0.87 -0.42
CA TYR A 354 -26.37 0.43 -0.25
C TYR A 354 -25.55 0.83 -1.48
N LEU A 355 -24.84 -0.12 -2.10
CA LEU A 355 -24.10 0.11 -3.36
C LEU A 355 -25.06 0.50 -4.50
N VAL A 356 -26.14 -0.25 -4.69
CA VAL A 356 -27.17 0.05 -5.72
C VAL A 356 -27.78 1.44 -5.49
N ASN A 357 -28.12 1.77 -4.25
CA ASN A 357 -28.64 3.10 -3.90
C ASN A 357 -27.62 4.20 -4.19
N SER A 358 -26.34 3.96 -3.92
CA SER A 358 -25.26 4.92 -4.21
C SER A 358 -25.09 5.12 -5.72
N ILE A 359 -25.11 4.05 -6.51
CA ILE A 359 -25.10 4.13 -7.98
C ILE A 359 -26.35 4.87 -8.50
N SER A 360 -27.52 4.66 -7.90
CA SER A 360 -28.75 5.36 -8.31
C SER A 360 -28.66 6.90 -8.22
N VAL A 361 -27.81 7.42 -7.34
CA VAL A 361 -27.54 8.87 -7.25
C VAL A 361 -26.75 9.34 -8.47
N ILE A 362 -25.78 8.54 -8.93
CA ILE A 362 -25.02 8.80 -10.15
C ILE A 362 -25.93 8.66 -11.38
N ASP A 363 -26.84 7.67 -11.39
CA ASP A 363 -27.85 7.48 -12.43
C ASP A 363 -28.71 8.73 -12.60
N LYS A 364 -29.19 9.33 -11.49
CA LYS A 364 -29.96 10.58 -11.54
C LYS A 364 -29.15 11.74 -12.13
N ARG A 365 -27.86 11.87 -11.79
CA ARG A 365 -26.97 12.89 -12.38
C ARG A 365 -26.80 12.67 -13.88
N PHE A 366 -26.58 11.42 -14.30
CA PHE A 366 -26.46 11.04 -15.70
C PHE A 366 -27.75 11.29 -16.48
N ASP A 367 -28.91 10.86 -15.97
CA ASP A 367 -30.20 11.06 -16.64
C ASP A 367 -30.54 12.56 -16.76
N ASN A 368 -30.20 13.37 -15.75
CA ASN A 368 -30.35 14.83 -15.85
C ASN A 368 -29.41 15.44 -16.90
N PHE A 369 -28.20 14.91 -17.07
CA PHE A 369 -27.29 15.32 -18.13
C PHE A 369 -27.85 14.98 -19.52
N ILE A 370 -28.33 13.74 -19.71
CA ILE A 370 -28.97 13.33 -20.97
C ILE A 370 -30.16 14.20 -21.32
N LYS A 371 -31.06 14.49 -20.36
CA LYS A 371 -32.21 15.40 -20.58
C LYS A 371 -31.77 16.80 -21.03
N LYS A 372 -30.65 17.32 -20.50
CA LYS A 372 -30.12 18.62 -20.94
C LYS A 372 -29.65 18.57 -22.39
N LEU A 373 -28.96 17.50 -22.79
CA LEU A 373 -28.53 17.31 -24.18
C LEU A 373 -29.75 17.23 -25.12
N GLU A 374 -30.78 16.46 -24.76
CA GLU A 374 -32.02 16.35 -25.54
C GLU A 374 -32.68 17.72 -25.79
N MET A 375 -32.67 18.59 -24.78
CA MET A 375 -33.27 19.93 -24.89
C MET A 375 -32.47 20.92 -25.76
N MET A 376 -31.20 20.63 -26.08
CA MET A 376 -30.31 21.56 -26.81
C MET A 376 -30.29 21.37 -28.33
N GLY A 377 -30.86 20.25 -28.83
CA GLY A 377 -30.82 19.87 -30.24
C GLY A 377 -29.49 19.19 -30.62
N LYS A 378 -29.53 18.32 -31.64
CA LYS A 378 -28.46 17.35 -31.97
C LYS A 378 -27.06 17.95 -32.11
N GLU A 379 -26.93 19.06 -32.84
CA GLU A 379 -25.64 19.72 -33.08
C GLU A 379 -24.97 20.19 -31.78
N LYS A 380 -25.71 20.92 -30.94
CA LYS A 380 -25.21 21.35 -29.62
C LYS A 380 -25.05 20.20 -28.64
N ALA A 381 -25.91 19.18 -28.73
CA ALA A 381 -25.80 17.99 -27.92
C ALA A 381 -24.50 17.24 -28.22
N PHE A 382 -24.11 17.13 -29.49
CA PHE A 382 -22.84 16.53 -29.91
C PHE A 382 -21.65 17.28 -29.31
N GLU A 383 -21.59 18.61 -29.45
CA GLU A 383 -20.53 19.45 -28.86
C GLU A 383 -20.41 19.30 -27.34
N LYS A 384 -21.54 19.07 -26.65
CA LYS A 384 -21.62 18.98 -25.19
C LYS A 384 -21.52 17.55 -24.64
N SER A 385 -21.53 16.55 -25.50
CA SER A 385 -21.54 15.14 -25.11
C SER A 385 -20.28 14.71 -24.35
N GLU A 386 -19.12 15.32 -24.63
CA GLU A 386 -17.86 15.06 -23.91
C GLU A 386 -17.94 15.37 -22.41
N GLU A 387 -18.85 16.25 -22.00
CA GLU A 387 -19.07 16.57 -20.58
C GLU A 387 -19.58 15.36 -19.77
N VAL A 388 -19.97 14.26 -20.43
CA VAL A 388 -20.24 12.95 -19.80
C VAL A 388 -19.03 12.44 -18.99
N GLN A 389 -17.81 12.86 -19.36
CA GLN A 389 -16.57 12.55 -18.62
C GLN A 389 -16.54 13.17 -17.20
N ASN A 390 -17.47 14.09 -16.89
CA ASN A 390 -17.66 14.57 -15.52
C ASN A 390 -18.53 13.61 -14.67
N ILE A 391 -19.04 12.53 -15.25
CA ILE A 391 -19.93 11.58 -14.56
C ILE A 391 -19.35 10.16 -14.62
N THR A 392 -18.83 9.75 -15.78
CA THR A 392 -18.30 8.38 -15.97
C THR A 392 -17.25 7.93 -14.95
N PRO A 393 -16.36 8.78 -14.41
CA PRO A 393 -15.40 8.36 -13.40
C PRO A 393 -16.06 7.82 -12.13
N PHE A 394 -17.23 8.33 -11.73
CA PHE A 394 -17.95 7.79 -10.56
C PHE A 394 -18.34 6.32 -10.77
N TYR A 395 -18.79 5.95 -11.97
CA TYR A 395 -19.08 4.55 -12.27
C TYR A 395 -17.81 3.70 -12.30
N GLN A 396 -16.74 4.19 -12.93
CA GLN A 396 -15.46 3.47 -13.05
C GLN A 396 -14.91 3.08 -11.67
N PHE A 397 -14.98 3.97 -10.68
CA PHE A 397 -14.53 3.66 -9.33
C PHE A 397 -15.52 2.79 -8.52
N LEU A 398 -16.79 2.68 -8.92
CA LEU A 398 -17.79 1.83 -8.28
C LEU A 398 -17.85 0.41 -8.89
N PHE A 399 -17.39 0.21 -10.13
CA PHE A 399 -17.41 -1.10 -10.78
C PHE A 399 -16.61 -2.18 -10.03
N PRO A 400 -15.39 -1.92 -9.51
CA PRO A 400 -14.69 -2.90 -8.69
C PRO A 400 -15.47 -3.34 -7.46
N ILE A 401 -16.25 -2.43 -6.85
CA ILE A 401 -17.11 -2.70 -5.69
C ILE A 401 -18.29 -3.59 -6.08
N MET A 402 -18.83 -3.41 -7.30
CA MET A 402 -19.96 -4.18 -7.81
C MET A 402 -19.57 -5.58 -8.28
N LYS A 403 -18.34 -5.76 -8.77
CA LYS A 403 -17.86 -7.00 -9.40
C LYS A 403 -18.12 -8.28 -8.58
N PRO A 404 -17.96 -8.31 -7.23
CA PRO A 404 -18.27 -9.49 -6.43
C PRO A 404 -19.77 -9.80 -6.29
N PHE A 405 -20.65 -8.87 -6.63
CA PHE A 405 -22.11 -9.03 -6.60
C PHE A 405 -22.67 -9.32 -7.99
N ASP A 406 -22.14 -8.64 -9.01
CA ASP A 406 -22.54 -8.76 -10.40
C ASP A 406 -21.34 -8.48 -11.32
N SER A 407 -20.81 -9.55 -11.91
CA SER A 407 -19.65 -9.49 -12.80
C SER A 407 -19.96 -8.95 -14.20
N THR A 408 -21.23 -8.89 -14.62
CA THR A 408 -21.62 -8.38 -15.94
C THR A 408 -22.04 -6.91 -15.91
N TYR A 409 -22.36 -6.38 -14.72
CA TYR A 409 -22.82 -5.01 -14.50
C TYR A 409 -21.98 -3.93 -15.20
N GLU A 410 -20.65 -3.97 -15.09
CA GLU A 410 -19.76 -2.98 -15.71
C GLU A 410 -19.98 -2.88 -17.22
N LYS A 411 -20.01 -4.03 -17.89
CA LYS A 411 -20.18 -4.12 -19.34
C LYS A 411 -21.55 -3.59 -19.75
N GLU A 412 -22.61 -4.05 -19.08
CA GLU A 412 -23.99 -3.65 -19.36
C GLU A 412 -24.20 -2.15 -19.11
N LYS A 413 -23.68 -1.64 -18.00
CA LYS A 413 -23.81 -0.22 -17.63
C LYS A 413 -23.05 0.68 -18.59
N THR A 414 -21.84 0.30 -18.99
CA THR A 414 -21.04 1.04 -19.97
C THR A 414 -21.75 1.11 -21.32
N GLN A 415 -22.27 -0.03 -21.81
CA GLN A 415 -23.04 -0.08 -23.05
C GLN A 415 -24.28 0.82 -22.98
N LYS A 416 -25.02 0.78 -21.86
CA LYS A 416 -26.22 1.62 -21.64
C LYS A 416 -25.89 3.12 -21.63
N ILE A 417 -24.76 3.51 -21.02
CA ILE A 417 -24.29 4.90 -21.02
C ILE A 417 -23.97 5.34 -22.45
N THR A 418 -23.17 4.56 -23.18
CA THR A 418 -22.80 4.85 -24.58
C THR A 418 -24.03 4.97 -25.48
N GLN A 419 -24.95 4.02 -25.43
CA GLN A 419 -26.18 4.03 -26.24
C GLN A 419 -27.04 5.27 -25.97
N LYS A 420 -27.20 5.65 -24.70
CA LYS A 420 -27.98 6.85 -24.34
C LYS A 420 -27.34 8.12 -24.86
N VAL A 421 -26.02 8.27 -24.74
CA VAL A 421 -25.31 9.44 -25.29
C VAL A 421 -25.48 9.51 -26.81
N ILE A 422 -25.24 8.40 -27.52
CA ILE A 422 -25.42 8.33 -28.99
C ILE A 422 -26.84 8.74 -29.38
N SER A 423 -27.86 8.24 -28.68
CA SER A 423 -29.26 8.48 -29.02
C SER A 423 -29.70 9.96 -28.98
N VAL A 424 -28.95 10.82 -28.29
CA VAL A 424 -29.26 12.25 -28.15
C VAL A 424 -28.32 13.15 -28.93
N THR A 425 -27.25 12.59 -29.51
CA THR A 425 -26.26 13.31 -30.32
C THR A 425 -26.36 13.03 -31.81
N GLU A 426 -26.83 11.84 -32.20
CA GLU A 426 -27.01 11.39 -33.59
C GLU A 426 -28.48 11.44 -34.02
#